data_AF-A0A1S4E238-F1
#
_entry.id   AF-A0A1S4E238-F1
#
_cell.length_a   1.000
_cell.length_b   1.000
_cell.length_c   1.000
_cell.angle_alpha   90.00
_cell.angle_beta   90.00
_cell.angle_gamma   90.00
#
_symmetry.space_group_name_H-M   'P 1'
#
loop_
_entity.id
_entity.type
_entity.pdbx_description
1 polymer ?
#
loop_
_entity_poly.entity_id
_entity_poly.type
_entity_poly.pdbx_seq_one_letter_code
_entity_poly.pdbx_strand_id
1 'polypeptide(L)'
;MGSSIKFGIEIIEQGPTIPEIFVDEAALRQHNNVAFQILKLKPELAKERNEEGFTALHVLASKPSAISSSKELSSWKKHMNSWFNGIYNKALMQTLAHQIVDLLWNQVTEYVSLKDVADLIGSLTSMLFAAAAAGNVEFLLIIFRQDPQLVMHIAKDNKASIFHIAVQNRQESVFSLIYEIGGLKDLIAFTKDDKTDCNILHLAGMLAAPHHLSRVSGAALQMQRELLWFKEVEKIVYSYHTRVHCKGLPNLTGGETKLFDPADTLTPRQLFSRQHEQLRKDGEEWMKSTANSCMVVATLITTVVFAAAFTFPGGNNDKDGTPIFRQNQAFTVFIISDVAALVLSTTSILTFLSILTSRYAEEDFLMSLPGKLLFGLLTLFVSIACMAVAFSMTFFIAYDKTNAKLPLAIAAVTVIPIGCFCVFHLRLIVDILRSAYWSYFSFRKRNIKLF
;
A
#
# COMPACT_ATOMS: atom_id res chain seq x y z
N MET A 1 14.72 -34.82 -17.16
CA MET A 1 15.52 -33.65 -17.58
C MET A 1 15.79 -33.62 -19.09
N GLY A 2 15.99 -34.76 -19.77
CA GLY A 2 16.23 -34.78 -21.23
C GLY A 2 15.03 -34.54 -22.15
N SER A 3 13.78 -34.81 -21.74
CA SER A 3 12.62 -34.68 -22.66
C SER A 3 12.11 -33.24 -22.84
N SER A 4 12.12 -32.40 -21.80
CA SER A 4 11.73 -30.99 -21.92
C SER A 4 12.73 -30.15 -22.70
N ILE A 5 14.01 -30.51 -22.64
CA ILE A 5 15.08 -29.87 -23.43
C ILE A 5 14.95 -30.28 -24.90
N LYS A 6 14.63 -31.56 -25.17
CA LYS A 6 14.38 -32.03 -26.53
C LYS A 6 13.12 -31.44 -27.14
N PHE A 7 12.06 -31.26 -26.36
CA PHE A 7 10.83 -30.59 -26.79
C PHE A 7 11.06 -29.10 -27.08
N GLY A 8 11.85 -28.42 -26.24
CA GLY A 8 12.29 -27.04 -26.51
C GLY A 8 13.15 -26.93 -27.77
N ILE A 9 14.05 -27.89 -28.01
CA ILE A 9 14.92 -27.91 -29.20
C ILE A 9 14.17 -28.35 -30.47
N GLU A 10 13.21 -29.26 -30.41
CA GLU A 10 12.37 -29.67 -31.55
C GLU A 10 11.39 -28.55 -31.97
N ILE A 11 10.93 -27.71 -31.03
CA ILE A 11 10.18 -26.49 -31.36
C ILE A 11 11.09 -25.44 -32.02
N ILE A 12 12.40 -25.43 -31.72
CA ILE A 12 13.38 -24.49 -32.29
C ILE A 12 13.71 -24.79 -33.77
N GLU A 13 13.38 -25.99 -34.29
CA GLU A 13 13.72 -26.40 -35.67
C GLU A 13 12.61 -26.14 -36.71
N GLN A 14 11.40 -25.67 -36.34
CA GLN A 14 10.31 -25.46 -37.31
C GLN A 14 9.60 -24.10 -37.18
N GLY A 15 10.01 -23.12 -38.00
CA GLY A 15 9.15 -21.98 -38.42
C GLY A 15 9.50 -20.58 -37.86
N PRO A 16 8.97 -19.50 -38.48
CA PRO A 16 9.35 -18.10 -38.23
C PRO A 16 8.80 -17.47 -36.91
N THR A 17 8.31 -18.26 -35.96
CA THR A 17 7.67 -17.86 -34.68
C THR A 17 8.61 -17.92 -33.46
N ILE A 18 9.90 -18.21 -33.66
CA ILE A 18 10.94 -18.46 -32.64
C ILE A 18 11.20 -17.30 -31.65
N PRO A 19 11.22 -16.02 -32.06
CA PRO A 19 11.61 -14.96 -31.15
C PRO A 19 10.49 -14.57 -30.17
N GLU A 20 9.24 -14.71 -30.59
CA GLU A 20 8.04 -14.39 -29.82
C GLU A 20 7.86 -15.33 -28.62
N ILE A 21 7.98 -16.64 -28.87
CA ILE A 21 7.90 -17.68 -27.84
C ILE A 21 8.99 -17.46 -26.80
N PHE A 22 10.23 -17.14 -27.21
CA PHE A 22 11.32 -16.89 -26.29
C PHE A 22 11.09 -15.65 -25.41
N VAL A 23 10.61 -14.54 -25.99
CA VAL A 23 10.33 -13.28 -25.26
C VAL A 23 9.22 -13.48 -24.22
N ASP A 24 8.17 -14.22 -24.56
CA ASP A 24 7.06 -14.52 -23.65
C ASP A 24 7.40 -15.59 -22.61
N GLU A 25 8.19 -16.60 -22.98
CA GLU A 25 8.60 -17.70 -22.10
C GLU A 25 9.70 -17.29 -21.11
N ALA A 26 10.61 -16.39 -21.51
CA ALA A 26 11.57 -15.75 -20.60
C ALA A 26 10.89 -14.86 -19.55
N ALA A 27 9.69 -14.36 -19.84
CA ALA A 27 8.89 -13.56 -18.91
C ALA A 27 8.05 -14.40 -17.93
N LEU A 28 7.91 -15.71 -18.17
CA LEU A 28 7.15 -16.62 -17.33
C LEU A 28 8.07 -17.29 -16.29
N ARG A 29 7.84 -16.95 -15.02
CA ARG A 29 8.57 -17.42 -13.82
C ARG A 29 8.86 -18.92 -13.76
N GLN A 30 8.07 -19.76 -14.45
CA GLN A 30 8.19 -21.22 -14.42
C GLN A 30 9.32 -21.77 -15.32
N HIS A 31 9.84 -20.96 -16.25
CA HIS A 31 10.77 -21.41 -17.29
C HIS A 31 12.11 -20.66 -17.31
N ASN A 32 12.45 -19.88 -16.26
CA ASN A 32 13.74 -19.16 -16.17
C ASN A 32 14.96 -20.04 -16.48
N ASN A 33 14.93 -21.32 -16.09
CA ASN A 33 16.02 -22.26 -16.38
C ASN A 33 16.13 -22.61 -17.87
N VAL A 34 14.99 -22.71 -18.58
CA VAL A 34 14.94 -22.97 -20.03
C VAL A 34 15.37 -21.73 -20.79
N ALA A 35 14.85 -20.55 -20.45
CA ALA A 35 15.24 -19.28 -21.04
C ALA A 35 16.75 -19.01 -20.88
N PHE A 36 17.31 -19.30 -19.71
CA PHE A 36 18.75 -19.19 -19.46
C PHE A 36 19.59 -20.13 -20.34
N GLN A 37 19.15 -21.38 -20.53
CA GLN A 37 19.86 -22.32 -21.40
C GLN A 37 19.74 -21.94 -22.88
N ILE A 38 18.57 -21.47 -23.32
CA ILE A 38 18.36 -20.99 -24.69
C ILE A 38 19.28 -19.79 -24.97
N LEU A 39 19.40 -18.82 -24.06
CA LEU A 39 20.29 -17.68 -24.22
C LEU A 39 21.77 -18.06 -24.29
N LYS A 40 22.18 -19.09 -23.56
CA LYS A 40 23.56 -19.62 -23.66
C LYS A 40 23.83 -20.28 -25.01
N LEU A 41 22.82 -20.89 -25.62
CA LEU A 41 22.95 -21.59 -26.91
C LEU A 41 22.80 -20.64 -28.10
N LYS A 42 21.91 -19.65 -27.99
CA LYS A 42 21.59 -18.65 -29.03
C LYS A 42 21.54 -17.25 -28.42
N PRO A 43 22.69 -16.59 -28.19
CA PRO A 43 22.74 -15.26 -27.59
C PRO A 43 22.09 -14.17 -28.46
N GLU A 44 21.99 -14.39 -29.77
CA GLU A 44 21.38 -13.45 -30.72
C GLU A 44 19.88 -13.20 -30.44
N LEU A 45 19.19 -14.15 -29.80
CA LEU A 45 17.79 -14.02 -29.39
C LEU A 45 17.56 -12.89 -28.36
N ALA A 46 18.62 -12.37 -27.73
CA ALA A 46 18.53 -11.25 -26.80
C ALA A 46 18.05 -9.95 -27.47
N LYS A 47 18.27 -9.80 -28.78
CA LYS A 47 17.94 -8.59 -29.56
C LYS A 47 16.61 -8.68 -30.31
N GLU A 48 16.05 -9.88 -30.37
CA GLU A 48 14.80 -10.14 -31.06
C GLU A 48 13.62 -9.40 -30.44
N ARG A 49 12.66 -9.04 -31.28
CA ARG A 49 11.48 -8.27 -30.91
C ARG A 49 10.22 -9.07 -31.19
N ASN A 50 9.24 -8.98 -30.30
CA ASN A 50 7.90 -9.53 -30.53
C ASN A 50 7.10 -8.66 -31.53
N GLU A 51 5.86 -9.05 -31.84
CA GLU A 51 4.97 -8.31 -32.76
C GLU A 51 4.73 -6.85 -32.33
N GLU A 52 4.85 -6.56 -31.04
CA GLU A 52 4.72 -5.22 -30.46
C GLU A 52 6.04 -4.42 -30.49
N GLY A 53 7.13 -5.01 -30.98
CA GLY A 53 8.44 -4.37 -31.09
C GLY A 53 9.30 -4.40 -29.82
N PHE A 54 8.91 -5.18 -28.81
CA PHE A 54 9.60 -5.31 -27.52
C PHE A 54 10.55 -6.50 -27.46
N THR A 55 11.72 -6.30 -26.84
CA THR A 55 12.66 -7.40 -26.54
C THR A 55 12.35 -8.07 -25.21
N ALA A 56 12.93 -9.24 -24.97
CA ALA A 56 12.80 -9.98 -23.69
C ALA A 56 13.12 -9.10 -22.46
N LEU A 57 14.07 -8.18 -22.61
CA LEU A 57 14.47 -7.25 -21.55
C LEU A 57 13.37 -6.21 -21.23
N HIS A 58 12.61 -5.76 -22.22
CA HIS A 58 11.46 -4.86 -22.00
C HIS A 58 10.31 -5.56 -21.27
N VAL A 59 10.06 -6.82 -21.62
CA VAL A 59 9.01 -7.62 -20.98
C VAL A 59 9.38 -7.96 -19.53
N LEU A 60 10.66 -8.26 -19.26
CA LEU A 60 11.15 -8.44 -17.90
C LEU A 60 11.09 -7.14 -17.09
N ALA A 61 11.40 -5.99 -17.70
CA ALA A 61 11.29 -4.68 -17.06
C ALA A 61 9.87 -4.40 -16.56
N SER A 62 8.84 -4.66 -17.36
CA SER A 62 7.43 -4.40 -17.00
C SER A 62 6.79 -5.44 -16.08
N LYS A 63 7.46 -6.57 -15.79
CA LYS A 63 6.93 -7.68 -14.97
C LYS A 63 7.74 -7.92 -13.68
N PRO A 64 7.46 -7.19 -12.58
CA PRO A 64 8.14 -7.40 -11.28
C PRO A 64 8.08 -8.84 -10.76
N SER A 65 6.98 -9.55 -11.05
CA SER A 65 6.75 -10.93 -10.61
C SER A 65 7.71 -11.95 -11.23
N ALA A 66 8.26 -11.65 -12.41
CA ALA A 66 9.20 -12.53 -13.12
C ALA A 66 10.58 -12.55 -12.45
N ILE A 67 10.97 -11.43 -11.84
CA ILE A 67 12.28 -11.25 -11.18
C ILE A 67 12.18 -11.49 -9.68
N SER A 68 11.03 -11.18 -9.07
CA SER A 68 10.83 -11.36 -7.63
C SER A 68 11.05 -12.81 -7.19
N SER A 69 12.10 -12.99 -6.39
CA SER A 69 12.42 -14.26 -5.73
C SER A 69 11.26 -14.73 -4.83
N SER A 70 11.21 -16.03 -4.54
CA SER A 70 10.08 -16.82 -4.03
C SER A 70 9.24 -16.24 -2.87
N LYS A 71 8.09 -16.89 -2.59
CA LYS A 71 7.27 -16.68 -1.36
C LYS A 71 8.12 -16.66 -0.08
N GLU A 72 9.28 -17.32 -0.05
CA GLU A 72 10.18 -17.38 1.10
C GLU A 72 10.90 -16.05 1.40
N LEU A 73 11.28 -15.25 0.39
CA LEU A 73 11.91 -13.94 0.61
C LEU A 73 10.90 -12.82 0.90
N SER A 74 9.62 -13.02 0.56
CA SER A 74 8.55 -12.04 0.82
C SER A 74 8.28 -11.81 2.31
N SER A 75 8.53 -12.81 3.16
CA SER A 75 8.44 -12.71 4.62
C SER A 75 9.51 -11.80 5.20
N TRP A 76 10.71 -11.78 4.61
CA TRP A 76 11.82 -10.93 5.02
C TRP A 76 11.59 -9.46 4.65
N LYS A 77 10.90 -9.20 3.54
CA LYS A 77 10.49 -7.85 3.11
C LYS A 77 9.69 -7.09 4.18
N LYS A 78 9.03 -7.80 5.11
CA LYS A 78 8.24 -7.22 6.21
C LYS A 78 9.05 -6.86 7.46
N HIS A 79 10.29 -7.35 7.60
CA HIS A 79 11.09 -7.23 8.85
C HIS A 79 12.55 -6.77 8.63
N MET A 80 12.86 -6.09 7.52
CA MET A 80 14.25 -5.72 7.20
C MET A 80 14.74 -4.48 7.98
N ASN A 81 15.75 -4.70 8.84
CA ASN A 81 16.67 -3.67 9.32
C ASN A 81 17.99 -3.70 8.51
N SER A 82 18.87 -2.72 8.73
CA SER A 82 20.08 -2.46 7.92
C SER A 82 21.03 -3.64 7.73
N TRP A 83 21.01 -4.65 8.60
CA TRP A 83 21.91 -5.79 8.53
C TRP A 83 21.45 -6.81 7.46
N PHE A 84 20.15 -7.03 7.33
CA PHE A 84 19.61 -8.03 6.40
C PHE A 84 19.59 -7.57 4.93
N ASN A 85 19.75 -6.27 4.65
CA ASN A 85 19.85 -5.76 3.27
C ASN A 85 21.06 -6.31 2.51
N GLY A 86 22.19 -6.53 3.19
CA GLY A 86 23.37 -7.15 2.58
C GLY A 86 23.14 -8.62 2.20
N ILE A 87 22.43 -9.35 3.06
CA ILE A 87 22.09 -10.77 2.84
C ILE A 87 21.02 -10.90 1.74
N TYR A 88 19.99 -10.05 1.77
CA TYR A 88 18.95 -9.97 0.74
C TYR A 88 19.54 -9.69 -0.64
N ASN A 89 20.39 -8.66 -0.74
CA ASN A 89 21.05 -8.33 -2.00
C ASN A 89 21.91 -9.51 -2.48
N LYS A 90 22.69 -10.14 -1.59
CA LYS A 90 23.51 -11.30 -1.94
C LYS A 90 22.68 -12.50 -2.43
N ALA A 91 21.54 -12.79 -1.79
CA ALA A 91 20.64 -13.87 -2.17
C ALA A 91 19.89 -13.56 -3.48
N LEU A 92 19.47 -12.31 -3.70
CA LEU A 92 18.86 -11.85 -4.95
C LEU A 92 19.84 -11.96 -6.13
N MET A 93 21.11 -11.56 -5.94
CA MET A 93 22.17 -11.73 -6.95
C MET A 93 22.43 -13.20 -7.31
N GLN A 94 22.01 -14.14 -6.46
CA GLN A 94 22.16 -15.58 -6.69
C GLN A 94 20.96 -16.21 -7.42
N THR A 95 19.94 -15.43 -7.79
CA THR A 95 18.76 -15.96 -8.48
C THR A 95 18.99 -16.09 -9.99
N LEU A 96 18.36 -17.09 -10.61
CA LEU A 96 18.38 -17.28 -12.07
C LEU A 96 17.84 -16.06 -12.83
N ALA A 97 16.87 -15.34 -12.28
CA ALA A 97 16.34 -14.13 -12.89
C ALA A 97 17.39 -13.02 -13.02
N HIS A 98 18.26 -12.87 -12.02
CA HIS A 98 19.40 -11.94 -12.10
C HIS A 98 20.34 -12.33 -13.24
N GLN A 99 20.71 -13.61 -13.34
CA GLN A 99 21.64 -14.10 -14.35
C GLN A 99 21.11 -13.93 -15.78
N ILE A 100 19.79 -14.06 -15.98
CA ILE A 100 19.15 -13.84 -17.28
C ILE A 100 19.20 -12.36 -17.66
N VAL A 101 18.81 -11.46 -16.74
CA VAL A 101 18.88 -10.01 -16.99
C VAL A 101 20.32 -9.58 -17.28
N ASP A 102 21.28 -10.13 -16.55
CA ASP A 102 22.71 -9.87 -16.73
C ASP A 102 23.21 -10.31 -18.12
N LEU A 103 22.90 -11.55 -18.53
CA LEU A 103 23.23 -12.04 -19.86
C LEU A 103 22.58 -11.22 -20.98
N LEU A 104 21.29 -10.90 -20.85
CA LEU A 104 20.57 -10.08 -21.83
C LEU A 104 21.17 -8.68 -21.95
N TRP A 105 21.50 -8.05 -20.82
CA TRP A 105 22.10 -6.73 -20.80
C TRP A 105 23.47 -6.68 -21.48
N ASN A 106 24.34 -7.66 -21.19
CA ASN A 106 25.67 -7.74 -21.80
C ASN A 106 25.58 -7.93 -23.33
N GLN A 107 24.66 -8.77 -23.81
CA GLN A 107 24.44 -8.96 -25.25
C GLN A 107 23.94 -7.71 -25.97
N VAL A 108 23.12 -6.90 -25.29
CA VAL A 108 22.59 -5.64 -25.85
C VAL A 108 23.68 -4.55 -25.90
N THR A 109 24.66 -4.58 -25.00
CA THR A 109 25.71 -3.56 -24.87
C THR A 109 27.01 -3.87 -25.63
N GLU A 110 27.33 -5.13 -25.88
CA GLU A 110 28.61 -5.57 -26.49
C GLU A 110 28.68 -5.35 -28.02
N TYR A 111 27.55 -5.19 -28.72
CA TYR A 111 27.49 -5.15 -30.19
C TYR A 111 26.55 -4.06 -30.71
N VAL A 112 26.95 -2.79 -30.62
CA VAL A 112 26.14 -1.63 -31.06
C VAL A 112 26.88 -0.83 -32.13
N SER A 113 26.32 -0.70 -33.33
CA SER A 113 26.83 0.21 -34.37
C SER A 113 26.32 1.65 -34.12
N LEU A 114 27.03 2.68 -34.63
CA LEU A 114 26.69 4.09 -34.43
C LEU A 114 25.23 4.47 -34.80
N LYS A 115 24.62 3.77 -35.76
CA LYS A 115 23.23 3.99 -36.19
C LYS A 115 22.22 3.35 -35.22
N ASP A 116 22.61 2.24 -34.60
CA ASP A 116 21.82 1.52 -33.60
C ASP A 116 21.83 2.24 -32.24
N VAL A 117 22.80 3.12 -31.98
CA VAL A 117 22.92 3.85 -30.70
C VAL A 117 21.68 4.70 -30.42
N ALA A 118 21.12 5.38 -31.42
CA ALA A 118 19.94 6.23 -31.21
C ALA A 118 18.67 5.42 -30.88
N ASP A 119 18.45 4.33 -31.63
CA ASP A 119 17.33 3.41 -31.41
C ASP A 119 17.49 2.64 -30.10
N LEU A 120 18.72 2.28 -29.75
CA LEU A 120 19.07 1.66 -28.48
C LEU A 120 18.83 2.61 -27.30
N ILE A 121 19.18 3.89 -27.41
CA ILE A 121 18.91 4.89 -26.37
C ILE A 121 17.39 5.07 -26.19
N GLY A 122 16.62 5.14 -27.28
CA GLY A 122 15.15 5.23 -27.21
C GLY A 122 14.53 3.99 -26.55
N SER A 123 14.97 2.81 -26.97
CA SER A 123 14.58 1.52 -26.40
C SER A 123 14.96 1.40 -24.92
N LEU A 124 16.16 1.82 -24.55
CA LEU A 124 16.63 1.82 -23.16
C LEU A 124 15.80 2.75 -22.26
N THR A 125 15.47 3.93 -22.77
CA THR A 125 14.58 4.89 -22.07
C THR A 125 13.22 4.24 -21.80
N SER A 126 12.62 3.63 -22.83
CA SER A 126 11.33 2.96 -22.74
C SER A 126 11.34 1.82 -21.71
N MET A 127 12.37 0.97 -21.76
CA MET A 127 12.55 -0.15 -20.83
C MET A 127 12.69 0.31 -19.37
N LEU A 128 13.58 1.27 -19.10
CA LEU A 128 13.79 1.79 -17.73
C LEU A 128 12.51 2.44 -17.18
N PHE A 129 11.77 3.14 -18.03
CA PHE A 129 10.52 3.80 -17.63
C PHE A 129 9.39 2.79 -17.43
N ALA A 130 9.31 1.73 -18.25
CA ALA A 130 8.38 0.64 -18.04
C ALA A 130 8.64 -0.06 -16.70
N ALA A 131 9.91 -0.32 -16.35
CA ALA A 131 10.28 -0.84 -15.03
C ALA A 131 9.91 0.11 -13.90
N ALA A 132 10.17 1.40 -14.05
CA ALA A 132 9.82 2.41 -13.06
C ALA A 132 8.29 2.52 -12.87
N ALA A 133 7.52 2.51 -13.95
CA ALA A 133 6.06 2.56 -13.93
C ALA A 133 5.44 1.31 -13.30
N ALA A 134 6.00 0.13 -13.58
CA ALA A 134 5.56 -1.15 -13.03
C ALA A 134 6.02 -1.37 -11.57
N GLY A 135 6.97 -0.56 -11.07
CA GLY A 135 7.54 -0.72 -9.73
C GLY A 135 8.57 -1.85 -9.62
N ASN A 136 9.20 -2.23 -10.74
CA ASN A 136 10.17 -3.32 -10.81
C ASN A 136 11.55 -2.88 -10.29
N VAL A 137 11.64 -2.67 -8.97
CA VAL A 137 12.85 -2.13 -8.33
C VAL A 137 14.05 -3.07 -8.46
N GLU A 138 13.82 -4.38 -8.51
CA GLU A 138 14.89 -5.38 -8.59
C GLU A 138 15.55 -5.36 -9.96
N PHE A 139 14.77 -5.25 -11.03
CA PHE A 139 15.29 -5.03 -12.38
C PHE A 139 16.18 -3.79 -12.45
N LEU A 140 15.67 -2.66 -11.95
CA LEU A 140 16.41 -1.40 -11.95
C LEU A 140 17.72 -1.49 -11.15
N LEU A 141 17.73 -2.17 -10.01
CA LEU A 141 18.94 -2.40 -9.23
C LEU A 141 20.00 -3.22 -9.96
N ILE A 142 19.59 -4.19 -10.78
CA ILE A 142 20.52 -5.00 -11.61
C ILE A 142 21.18 -4.08 -12.63
N ILE A 143 20.37 -3.34 -13.39
CA ILE A 143 20.86 -2.46 -14.45
C ILE A 143 21.75 -1.34 -13.90
N PHE A 144 21.37 -0.67 -12.81
CA PHE A 144 22.16 0.43 -12.23
C PHE A 144 23.48 -0.02 -11.60
N ARG A 145 23.62 -1.29 -11.23
CA ARG A 145 24.90 -1.83 -10.77
C ARG A 145 25.87 -2.11 -11.92
N GLN A 146 25.34 -2.45 -13.08
CA GLN A 146 26.13 -2.67 -14.28
C GLN A 146 26.51 -1.34 -14.95
N ASP A 147 25.55 -0.42 -15.06
CA ASP A 147 25.78 0.93 -15.56
C ASP A 147 25.15 2.00 -14.64
N PRO A 148 25.95 2.54 -13.70
CA PRO A 148 25.54 3.60 -12.78
C PRO A 148 25.01 4.87 -13.45
N GLN A 149 25.41 5.17 -14.71
CA GLN A 149 25.04 6.42 -15.37
C GLN A 149 23.56 6.46 -15.73
N LEU A 150 22.92 5.29 -15.89
CA LEU A 150 21.52 5.16 -16.27
C LEU A 150 20.54 5.64 -15.19
N VAL A 151 20.99 5.75 -13.93
CA VAL A 151 20.20 6.35 -12.85
C VAL A 151 19.80 7.80 -13.17
N MET A 152 20.68 8.50 -13.90
CA MET A 152 20.51 9.89 -14.30
C MET A 152 19.91 10.04 -15.69
N HIS A 153 19.48 8.94 -16.30
CA HIS A 153 18.90 8.98 -17.62
C HIS A 153 17.59 9.76 -17.62
N ILE A 154 17.48 10.68 -18.57
CA ILE A 154 16.36 11.60 -18.71
C ILE A 154 15.78 11.45 -20.12
N ALA A 155 14.45 11.44 -20.22
CA ALA A 155 13.75 11.41 -21.49
C ALA A 155 14.02 12.68 -22.31
N LYS A 156 14.19 12.52 -23.62
CA LYS A 156 14.50 13.64 -24.52
C LYS A 156 13.32 14.60 -24.72
N ASP A 157 12.09 14.12 -24.57
CA ASP A 157 10.86 14.80 -24.96
C ASP A 157 10.19 15.59 -23.82
N ASN A 158 10.31 15.11 -22.59
CA ASN A 158 9.66 15.70 -21.41
C ASN A 158 10.60 15.88 -20.21
N LYS A 159 11.91 15.62 -20.39
CA LYS A 159 12.90 15.63 -19.32
C LYS A 159 12.55 14.78 -18.09
N ALA A 160 11.67 13.79 -18.22
CA ALA A 160 11.32 12.92 -17.12
C ALA A 160 12.49 11.98 -16.79
N SER A 161 12.74 11.78 -15.49
CA SER A 161 13.61 10.71 -15.01
C SER A 161 12.77 9.51 -14.56
N ILE A 162 13.44 8.38 -14.29
CA ILE A 162 12.81 7.20 -13.68
C ILE A 162 12.00 7.54 -12.41
N PHE A 163 12.42 8.55 -11.64
CA PHE A 163 11.76 8.96 -10.41
C PHE A 163 10.48 9.76 -10.67
N HIS A 164 10.43 10.53 -11.75
CA HIS A 164 9.20 11.21 -12.18
C HIS A 164 8.12 10.17 -12.53
N ILE A 165 8.51 9.15 -13.32
CA ILE A 165 7.64 8.04 -13.69
C ILE A 165 7.19 7.24 -12.47
N ALA A 166 8.11 6.93 -11.55
CA ALA A 166 7.79 6.25 -10.31
C ALA A 166 6.80 7.06 -9.45
N VAL A 167 6.95 8.39 -9.41
CA VAL A 167 6.07 9.26 -8.64
C VAL A 167 4.66 9.35 -9.20
N GLN A 168 4.55 9.50 -10.52
CA GLN A 168 3.28 9.50 -11.22
C GLN A 168 2.51 8.19 -11.00
N ASN A 169 3.21 7.05 -10.94
CA ASN A 169 2.62 5.72 -10.77
C ASN A 169 2.58 5.23 -9.30
N ARG A 170 2.88 6.09 -8.30
CA ARG A 170 2.87 5.72 -6.86
C ARG A 170 3.76 4.52 -6.52
N GLN A 171 4.90 4.38 -7.21
CA GLN A 171 5.84 3.27 -7.04
C GLN A 171 6.84 3.57 -5.93
N GLU A 172 6.39 3.44 -4.68
CA GLU A 172 7.14 3.72 -3.45
C GLU A 172 8.54 3.04 -3.43
N SER A 173 8.63 1.80 -3.90
CA SER A 173 9.88 1.03 -3.85
C SER A 173 10.93 1.61 -4.80
N VAL A 174 10.54 2.04 -6.00
CA VAL A 174 11.44 2.67 -6.97
C VAL A 174 11.82 4.07 -6.50
N PHE A 175 10.84 4.85 -6.03
CA PHE A 175 11.10 6.19 -5.48
C PHE A 175 12.11 6.16 -4.32
N SER A 176 12.05 5.14 -3.45
CA SER A 176 12.96 5.04 -2.30
C SER A 176 14.46 5.00 -2.67
N LEU A 177 14.80 4.63 -3.92
CA LEU A 177 16.17 4.67 -4.43
C LEU A 177 16.73 6.09 -4.49
N ILE A 178 15.89 7.13 -4.50
CA ILE A 178 16.34 8.52 -4.60
C ILE A 178 17.13 8.98 -3.36
N TYR A 179 16.98 8.30 -2.22
CA TYR A 179 17.73 8.62 -1.00
C TYR A 179 19.15 8.03 -0.99
N GLU A 180 19.47 7.17 -1.95
CA GLU A 180 20.74 6.45 -2.06
C GLU A 180 21.68 7.09 -3.08
N ILE A 181 21.15 7.91 -3.99
CA ILE A 181 21.92 8.62 -5.03
C ILE A 181 22.59 9.92 -4.54
N GLY A 182 22.51 10.23 -3.24
CA GLY A 182 23.18 11.39 -2.65
C GLY A 182 22.67 12.73 -3.18
N GLY A 183 23.59 13.65 -3.49
CA GLY A 183 23.25 15.00 -3.99
C GLY A 183 22.62 15.03 -5.39
N LEU A 184 22.65 13.91 -6.13
CA LEU A 184 21.99 13.81 -7.44
C LEU A 184 20.46 13.96 -7.33
N LYS A 185 19.88 13.64 -6.16
CA LYS A 185 18.45 13.83 -5.90
C LYS A 185 18.02 15.29 -6.10
N ASP A 186 18.90 16.25 -5.81
CA ASP A 186 18.60 17.68 -5.87
C ASP A 186 18.47 18.12 -7.33
N LEU A 187 19.28 17.54 -8.23
CA LEU A 187 19.18 17.74 -9.68
C LEU A 187 17.87 17.16 -10.24
N ILE A 188 17.48 15.97 -9.76
CA ILE A 188 16.22 15.33 -10.16
C ILE A 188 15.02 16.15 -9.70
N ALA A 189 15.04 16.64 -8.46
CA ALA A 189 13.99 17.50 -7.92
C ALA A 189 13.91 18.87 -8.62
N PHE A 190 15.04 19.38 -9.13
CA PHE A 190 15.12 20.62 -9.91
C PHE A 190 14.53 20.47 -11.33
N THR A 191 14.52 19.24 -11.87
CA THR A 191 14.11 18.97 -13.25
C THR A 191 12.62 19.26 -13.44
N LYS A 192 12.29 19.86 -14.58
CA LYS A 192 10.92 20.20 -14.99
C LYS A 192 10.65 19.72 -16.40
N ASP A 193 9.38 19.43 -16.66
CA ASP A 193 8.86 19.15 -17.99
C ASP A 193 8.92 20.41 -18.87
N ASP A 194 9.51 20.29 -20.05
CA ASP A 194 9.75 21.43 -20.96
C ASP A 194 8.46 22.05 -21.52
N LYS A 195 7.38 21.26 -21.62
CA LYS A 195 6.11 21.69 -22.22
C LYS A 195 5.18 22.29 -21.17
N THR A 196 5.13 21.68 -19.99
CA THR A 196 4.17 21.97 -18.93
C THR A 196 4.77 22.69 -17.73
N ASP A 197 6.10 22.85 -17.65
CA ASP A 197 6.83 23.36 -16.47
C ASP A 197 6.50 22.59 -15.16
N CYS A 198 5.92 21.38 -15.27
CA CYS A 198 5.63 20.51 -14.14
C CYS A 198 6.93 19.95 -13.54
N ASN A 199 7.05 20.03 -12.23
CA ASN A 199 8.09 19.32 -11.48
C ASN A 199 7.54 18.01 -10.88
N ILE A 200 8.42 17.23 -10.25
CA ILE A 200 8.09 15.96 -9.61
C ILE A 200 6.96 16.08 -8.54
N LEU A 201 6.84 17.24 -7.87
CA LEU A 201 5.78 17.46 -6.88
C LEU A 201 4.41 17.67 -7.52
N HIS A 202 4.34 18.27 -8.70
CA HIS A 202 3.10 18.34 -9.48
C HIS A 202 2.60 16.93 -9.84
N LEU A 203 3.51 16.02 -10.23
CA LEU A 203 3.17 14.62 -10.52
C LEU A 203 2.65 13.87 -9.28
N ALA A 204 3.17 14.19 -8.10
CA ALA A 204 2.63 13.68 -6.84
C ALA A 204 1.24 14.28 -6.52
N GLY A 205 0.96 15.48 -7.04
CA GLY A 205 -0.33 16.18 -6.92
C GLY A 205 -1.45 15.65 -7.81
N MET A 206 -1.12 14.94 -8.89
CA MET A 206 -2.11 14.34 -9.81
C MET A 206 -2.81 13.15 -9.15
N LEU A 207 -4.09 12.92 -9.44
CA LEU A 207 -4.81 11.77 -8.88
C LEU A 207 -4.23 10.45 -9.42
N ALA A 208 -3.99 9.48 -8.51
CA ALA A 208 -3.50 8.16 -8.91
C ALA A 208 -4.55 7.37 -9.72
N ALA A 209 -4.08 6.40 -10.52
CA ALA A 209 -4.96 5.53 -11.28
C ALA A 209 -5.92 4.73 -10.36
N PRO A 210 -7.15 4.41 -10.80
CA PRO A 210 -8.16 3.76 -9.94
C PRO A 210 -7.70 2.45 -9.28
N HIS A 211 -6.91 1.65 -10.00
CA HIS A 211 -6.36 0.39 -9.47
C HIS A 211 -5.37 0.63 -8.31
N HIS A 212 -4.63 1.74 -8.30
CA HIS A 212 -3.76 2.12 -7.17
C HIS A 212 -4.57 2.64 -5.97
N LEU A 213 -5.61 3.43 -6.22
CA LEU A 213 -6.50 3.97 -5.18
C LEU A 213 -7.24 2.84 -4.44
N SER A 214 -7.76 1.86 -5.18
CA SER A 214 -8.54 0.73 -4.63
C SER A 214 -7.75 -0.22 -3.70
N ARG A 215 -6.43 -0.04 -3.56
CA ARG A 215 -5.57 -0.86 -2.69
C ARG A 215 -5.85 -0.66 -1.20
N VAL A 216 -6.49 0.46 -0.81
CA VAL A 216 -6.81 0.79 0.57
C VAL A 216 -8.32 0.86 0.78
N SER A 217 -8.77 0.35 1.92
CA SER A 217 -10.18 0.31 2.31
C SER A 217 -10.70 1.72 2.66
N GLY A 218 -11.76 2.17 1.97
CA GLY A 218 -12.46 3.43 2.30
C GLY A 218 -11.81 4.70 1.74
N ALA A 219 -12.63 5.62 1.23
CA ALA A 219 -12.18 6.85 0.58
C ALA A 219 -11.32 7.75 1.50
N ALA A 220 -11.62 7.78 2.81
CA ALA A 220 -10.83 8.56 3.75
C ALA A 220 -9.38 8.06 3.91
N LEU A 221 -9.16 6.74 3.90
CA LEU A 221 -7.82 6.16 3.99
C LEU A 221 -7.08 6.25 2.65
N GLN A 222 -7.80 6.26 1.53
CA GLN A 222 -7.24 6.57 0.22
C GLN A 222 -6.74 8.02 0.17
N MET A 223 -7.55 8.98 0.63
CA MET A 223 -7.16 10.39 0.75
C MET A 223 -5.93 10.56 1.66
N GLN A 224 -5.93 9.89 2.82
CA GLN A 224 -4.78 9.89 3.73
C GLN A 224 -3.50 9.43 3.02
N ARG A 225 -3.57 8.34 2.25
CA ARG A 225 -2.42 7.78 1.54
C ARG A 225 -1.88 8.73 0.47
N GLU A 226 -2.75 9.32 -0.33
CA GLU A 226 -2.35 10.27 -1.37
C GLU A 226 -1.68 11.51 -0.75
N LEU A 227 -2.20 12.00 0.38
CA LEU A 227 -1.61 13.13 1.08
C LEU A 227 -0.27 12.78 1.74
N LEU A 228 -0.11 11.57 2.28
CA LEU A 228 1.17 11.07 2.78
C LEU A 228 2.21 10.93 1.66
N TRP A 229 1.78 10.42 0.50
CA TRP A 229 2.62 10.32 -0.69
C TRP A 229 3.09 11.69 -1.16
N PHE A 230 2.17 12.65 -1.26
CA PHE A 230 2.49 14.04 -1.62
C PHE A 230 3.53 14.65 -0.66
N LYS A 231 3.31 14.50 0.65
CA LYS A 231 4.24 14.99 1.67
C LYS A 231 5.61 14.30 1.62
N GLU A 232 5.68 13.05 1.19
CA GLU A 232 6.97 12.39 1.05
C GLU A 232 7.78 12.96 -0.11
N VAL A 233 7.14 13.14 -1.26
CA VAL A 233 7.78 13.77 -2.42
C VAL A 233 8.13 15.23 -2.12
N GLU A 234 7.34 15.92 -1.31
CA GLU A 234 7.64 17.29 -0.86
C GLU A 234 8.98 17.39 -0.10
N LYS A 235 9.38 16.37 0.66
CA LYS A 235 10.63 16.38 1.45
C LYS A 235 11.90 16.45 0.60
N ILE A 236 11.85 15.97 -0.65
CA ILE A 236 13.01 16.01 -1.56
C ILE A 236 13.05 17.29 -2.40
N VAL A 237 12.01 18.11 -2.34
CA VAL A 237 11.84 19.32 -3.16
C VAL A 237 12.16 20.55 -2.33
N TYR A 238 13.03 21.44 -2.82
CA TYR A 238 13.32 22.70 -2.13
C TYR A 238 12.10 23.62 -2.09
N SER A 239 12.03 24.48 -1.07
CA SER A 239 10.91 25.40 -0.80
C SER A 239 10.58 26.35 -1.96
N TYR A 240 11.54 26.67 -2.83
CA TYR A 240 11.27 27.44 -4.04
C TYR A 240 10.38 26.67 -5.03
N HIS A 241 10.65 25.37 -5.21
CA HIS A 241 9.96 24.52 -6.18
C HIS A 241 8.54 24.10 -5.74
N THR A 242 8.19 24.27 -4.46
CA THR A 242 6.81 24.06 -3.98
C THR A 242 5.86 25.18 -4.41
N ARG A 243 6.39 26.30 -4.91
CA ARG A 243 5.62 27.47 -5.39
C ARG A 243 5.72 27.67 -6.91
N VAL A 244 6.40 26.76 -7.60
CA VAL A 244 6.46 26.80 -9.07
C VAL A 244 5.06 26.50 -9.61
N HIS A 245 4.67 27.22 -10.65
CA HIS A 245 3.39 27.02 -11.31
C HIS A 245 3.57 26.21 -12.59
N CYS A 246 2.81 25.13 -12.75
CA CYS A 246 2.73 24.40 -14.01
C CYS A 246 1.81 25.10 -15.01
N LYS A 247 2.09 24.96 -16.31
CA LYS A 247 1.27 25.42 -17.44
C LYS A 247 0.52 24.23 -18.03
N GLY A 248 -0.78 24.41 -18.28
CA GLY A 248 -1.61 23.56 -19.15
C GLY A 248 -1.37 22.06 -19.03
N LEU A 249 -2.05 21.39 -18.10
CA LEU A 249 -2.16 19.93 -18.14
C LEU A 249 -3.31 19.53 -19.07
N PRO A 250 -3.05 18.85 -20.21
CA PRO A 250 -4.12 18.22 -20.96
C PRO A 250 -4.67 17.04 -20.15
N ASN A 251 -6.00 16.95 -20.03
CA ASN A 251 -6.78 15.86 -19.39
C ASN A 251 -6.84 15.84 -17.86
N LEU A 252 -7.35 16.92 -17.24
CA LEU A 252 -7.75 16.90 -15.81
C LEU A 252 -9.23 16.52 -15.58
N THR A 253 -9.94 16.00 -16.59
CA THR A 253 -11.37 15.66 -16.48
C THR A 253 -11.63 14.22 -16.86
N GLY A 254 -11.90 13.39 -15.85
CA GLY A 254 -12.93 12.38 -16.01
C GLY A 254 -14.26 13.10 -16.21
N GLY A 255 -14.75 13.16 -17.44
CA GLY A 255 -16.19 13.21 -17.73
C GLY A 255 -16.89 14.56 -17.92
N GLU A 256 -16.38 15.72 -17.45
CA GLU A 256 -17.08 17.00 -17.68
C GLU A 256 -16.16 18.10 -18.20
N THR A 257 -16.44 18.52 -19.43
CA THR A 257 -15.76 19.56 -20.21
C THR A 257 -15.98 20.94 -19.59
N LYS A 258 -15.26 21.26 -18.52
CA LYS A 258 -14.98 22.67 -18.21
C LYS A 258 -13.74 23.07 -19.00
N LEU A 259 -13.97 23.95 -19.98
CA LEU A 259 -12.97 24.61 -20.81
C LEU A 259 -11.84 25.13 -19.90
N PHE A 260 -10.62 24.64 -20.12
CA PHE A 260 -9.45 25.06 -19.35
C PHE A 260 -9.11 26.49 -19.77
N ASP A 261 -9.13 27.45 -18.84
CA ASP A 261 -8.59 28.78 -19.12
C ASP A 261 -7.05 28.64 -19.27
N PRO A 262 -6.45 29.06 -20.39
CA PRO A 262 -5.01 28.97 -20.63
C PRO A 262 -4.12 29.70 -19.60
N ALA A 263 -4.73 30.42 -18.65
CA ALA A 263 -4.09 31.18 -17.58
C ALA A 263 -4.01 30.44 -16.24
N ASP A 264 -4.63 29.25 -16.09
CA ASP A 264 -4.62 28.48 -14.84
C ASP A 264 -3.26 27.81 -14.64
N THR A 265 -2.32 28.57 -14.11
CA THR A 265 -1.04 28.05 -13.65
C THR A 265 -1.15 27.66 -12.18
N LEU A 266 -1.01 26.38 -11.87
CA LEU A 266 -1.27 25.85 -10.52
C LEU A 266 0.04 25.46 -9.83
N THR A 267 0.15 25.78 -8.55
CA THR A 267 1.19 25.20 -7.69
C THR A 267 0.90 23.72 -7.41
N PRO A 268 1.89 22.92 -6.99
CA PRO A 268 1.67 21.50 -6.67
C PRO A 268 0.58 21.27 -5.64
N ARG A 269 0.49 22.13 -4.61
CA ARG A 269 -0.53 22.00 -3.56
C ARG A 269 -1.92 22.35 -4.09
N GLN A 270 -2.06 23.41 -4.88
CA GLN A 270 -3.34 23.76 -5.51
C GLN A 270 -3.81 22.66 -6.48
N LEU A 271 -2.87 22.07 -7.24
CA LEU A 271 -3.17 20.94 -8.13
C LEU A 271 -3.66 19.73 -7.31
N PHE A 272 -2.98 19.38 -6.22
CA PHE A 272 -3.39 18.31 -5.32
C PHE A 272 -4.80 18.54 -4.78
N SER A 273 -5.08 19.72 -4.23
CA SER A 273 -6.40 20.07 -3.70
C SER A 273 -7.52 19.94 -4.74
N ARG A 274 -7.27 20.39 -5.97
CA ARG A 274 -8.24 20.32 -7.07
C ARG A 274 -8.49 18.88 -7.52
N GLN A 275 -7.42 18.10 -7.70
CA GLN A 275 -7.51 16.70 -8.16
C GLN A 275 -8.11 15.75 -7.13
N HIS A 276 -7.95 16.04 -5.85
CA HIS A 276 -8.43 15.20 -4.76
C HIS A 276 -9.70 15.75 -4.11
N GLU A 277 -10.35 16.78 -4.68
CA GLU A 277 -11.55 17.40 -4.10
C GLU A 277 -12.69 16.38 -3.95
N GLN A 278 -12.95 15.58 -4.99
CA GLN A 278 -13.98 14.55 -4.93
C GLN A 278 -13.61 13.45 -3.93
N LEU A 279 -12.37 12.97 -3.94
CA LEU A 279 -11.91 11.96 -2.99
C LEU A 279 -12.00 12.46 -1.53
N ARG A 280 -11.78 13.75 -1.30
CA ARG A 280 -11.95 14.40 0.02
C ARG A 280 -13.42 14.40 0.44
N LYS A 281 -14.35 14.73 -0.46
CA LYS A 281 -15.80 14.69 -0.19
C LYS A 281 -16.27 13.27 0.09
N ASP A 282 -15.88 12.30 -0.74
CA ASP A 282 -16.20 10.88 -0.56
C ASP A 282 -15.60 10.35 0.76
N GLY A 283 -14.40 10.81 1.12
CA GLY A 283 -13.74 10.49 2.39
C GLY A 283 -14.46 11.06 3.60
N GLU A 284 -14.93 12.31 3.50
CA GLU A 284 -15.77 12.94 4.53
C GLU A 284 -17.08 12.18 4.74
N GLU A 285 -17.79 11.87 3.66
CA GLU A 285 -19.05 11.12 3.71
C GLU A 285 -18.85 9.71 4.28
N TRP A 286 -17.84 8.99 3.81
CA TRP A 286 -17.50 7.66 4.30
C TRP A 286 -17.22 7.67 5.81
N MET A 287 -16.46 8.66 6.28
CA MET A 287 -16.11 8.80 7.69
C MET A 287 -17.34 9.14 8.54
N LYS A 288 -18.20 10.06 8.08
CA LYS A 288 -19.46 10.42 8.77
C LYS A 288 -20.42 9.24 8.86
N SER A 289 -20.60 8.50 7.75
CA SER A 289 -21.46 7.31 7.70
C SER A 289 -20.98 6.21 8.64
N THR A 290 -19.66 5.96 8.64
CA THR A 290 -19.04 4.97 9.55
C THR A 290 -19.20 5.40 11.01
N ALA A 291 -18.90 6.66 11.34
CA ALA A 291 -19.03 7.19 12.69
C ALA A 291 -20.48 7.13 13.20
N ASN A 292 -21.47 7.47 12.38
CA ASN A 292 -22.88 7.35 12.71
C ASN A 292 -23.28 5.90 13.02
N SER A 293 -22.88 4.97 12.15
CA SER A 293 -23.20 3.55 12.32
C SER A 293 -22.61 2.99 13.63
N CYS A 294 -21.35 3.29 13.92
CA CYS A 294 -20.70 2.86 15.15
C CYS A 294 -21.26 3.56 16.40
N MET A 295 -21.65 4.83 16.28
CA MET A 295 -22.29 5.58 17.38
C MET A 295 -23.64 4.98 17.76
N VAL A 296 -24.43 4.50 16.80
CA VAL A 296 -25.69 3.78 17.09
C VAL A 296 -25.42 2.51 17.88
N VAL A 297 -24.43 1.70 17.45
CA VAL A 297 -24.04 0.47 18.17
C VAL A 297 -23.57 0.79 19.59
N ALA A 298 -22.71 1.81 19.76
CA ALA A 298 -22.25 2.25 21.07
C ALA A 298 -23.41 2.73 21.94
N THR A 299 -24.35 3.51 21.38
CA THR A 299 -25.53 3.98 22.12
C THR A 299 -26.38 2.82 22.61
N LEU A 300 -26.61 1.79 21.78
CA LEU A 300 -27.35 0.59 22.18
C LEU A 300 -26.65 -0.18 23.32
N ILE A 301 -25.31 -0.28 23.28
CA ILE A 301 -24.55 -0.90 24.37
C ILE A 301 -24.71 -0.08 25.66
N THR A 302 -24.54 1.24 25.56
CA THR A 302 -24.68 2.15 26.71
C THR A 302 -26.06 2.02 27.35
N THR A 303 -27.14 1.95 26.57
CA THR A 303 -28.50 1.82 27.12
C THR A 303 -28.73 0.48 27.81
N VAL A 304 -28.28 -0.63 27.20
CA VAL A 304 -28.44 -1.98 27.76
C VAL A 304 -27.65 -2.13 29.07
N VAL A 305 -26.39 -1.71 29.06
CA VAL A 305 -25.49 -1.78 30.23
C VAL A 305 -25.97 -0.82 31.33
N PHE A 306 -26.41 0.39 30.99
CA PHE A 306 -26.99 1.32 31.97
C PHE A 306 -28.22 0.73 32.66
N ALA A 307 -29.12 0.06 31.92
CA ALA A 307 -30.26 -0.61 32.52
C ALA A 307 -29.84 -1.78 33.42
N ALA A 308 -28.84 -2.56 33.00
CA ALA A 308 -28.29 -3.69 33.77
C ALA A 308 -27.66 -3.24 35.09
N ALA A 309 -27.05 -2.05 35.13
CA ALA A 309 -26.48 -1.45 36.34
C ALA A 309 -27.52 -1.20 37.45
N PHE A 310 -28.80 -1.03 37.11
CA PHE A 310 -29.88 -0.84 38.09
C PHE A 310 -30.77 -2.08 38.28
N THR A 311 -30.68 -3.05 37.37
CA THR A 311 -31.49 -4.27 37.38
C THR A 311 -30.60 -5.49 37.66
N PHE A 312 -30.02 -5.53 38.86
CA PHE A 312 -29.07 -6.57 39.22
C PHE A 312 -29.65 -7.97 39.05
N PRO A 313 -28.89 -8.91 38.45
CA PRO A 313 -29.29 -10.31 38.38
C PRO A 313 -29.46 -10.84 39.82
N GLY A 314 -30.66 -11.35 40.12
CA GLY A 314 -31.03 -11.81 41.46
C GLY A 314 -31.83 -10.82 42.30
N GLY A 315 -31.91 -9.55 41.90
CA GLY A 315 -32.66 -8.51 42.61
C GLY A 315 -31.97 -7.96 43.86
N ASN A 316 -32.70 -7.08 44.55
CA ASN A 316 -32.27 -6.45 45.79
C ASN A 316 -33.00 -7.09 46.98
N ASN A 317 -32.35 -7.06 48.14
CA ASN A 317 -32.96 -7.48 49.39
C ASN A 317 -33.95 -6.41 49.86
N ASP A 318 -35.22 -6.78 50.07
CA ASP A 318 -36.31 -5.86 50.43
C ASP A 318 -36.08 -5.08 51.74
N LYS A 319 -35.17 -5.57 52.60
CA LYS A 319 -34.88 -4.96 53.91
C LYS A 319 -33.91 -3.79 53.83
N ASP A 320 -32.84 -3.93 53.05
CA ASP A 320 -31.70 -3.00 53.06
C ASP A 320 -31.42 -2.39 51.67
N GLY A 321 -32.15 -2.82 50.63
CA GLY A 321 -31.92 -2.42 49.24
C GLY A 321 -30.59 -2.93 48.65
N THR A 322 -29.90 -3.83 49.35
CA THR A 322 -28.59 -4.33 48.93
C THR A 322 -28.70 -5.50 47.95
N PRO A 323 -27.77 -5.65 46.98
CA PRO A 323 -27.82 -6.76 46.03
C PRO A 323 -27.67 -8.11 46.73
N ILE A 324 -28.58 -9.05 46.45
CA ILE A 324 -28.63 -10.37 47.12
C ILE A 324 -27.33 -11.16 46.94
N PHE A 325 -26.69 -11.04 45.77
CA PHE A 325 -25.46 -11.76 45.43
C PHE A 325 -24.16 -10.98 45.69
N ARG A 326 -24.17 -9.95 46.55
CA ARG A 326 -23.00 -9.09 46.82
C ARG A 326 -21.70 -9.85 47.15
N GLN A 327 -21.79 -11.00 47.83
CA GLN A 327 -20.62 -11.79 48.24
C GLN A 327 -20.13 -12.78 47.15
N ASN A 328 -20.82 -12.90 46.02
CA ASN A 328 -20.43 -13.79 44.93
C ASN A 328 -19.34 -13.12 44.06
N GLN A 329 -18.25 -13.83 43.80
CA GLN A 329 -17.18 -13.36 42.91
C GLN A 329 -17.70 -13.06 41.49
N ALA A 330 -18.65 -13.84 40.97
CA ALA A 330 -19.27 -13.58 39.67
C ALA A 330 -20.03 -12.25 39.64
N PHE A 331 -20.64 -11.86 40.77
CA PHE A 331 -21.32 -10.57 40.91
C PHE A 331 -20.32 -9.40 40.88
N THR A 332 -19.16 -9.53 41.53
CA THR A 332 -18.11 -8.50 41.46
C THR A 332 -17.59 -8.31 40.03
N VAL A 333 -17.33 -9.42 39.31
CA VAL A 333 -16.87 -9.35 37.91
C VAL A 333 -17.94 -8.76 37.00
N PHE A 334 -19.21 -9.09 37.23
CA PHE A 334 -20.35 -8.48 36.53
C PHE A 334 -20.33 -6.96 36.66
N ILE A 335 -20.31 -6.41 37.88
CA ILE A 335 -20.35 -4.96 38.12
C ILE A 335 -19.16 -4.23 37.49
N ILE A 336 -17.95 -4.77 37.65
CA ILE A 336 -16.73 -4.15 37.08
C ILE A 336 -16.82 -4.13 35.55
N SER A 337 -17.24 -5.24 34.95
CA SER A 337 -17.34 -5.36 33.48
C SER A 337 -18.45 -4.46 32.92
N ASP A 338 -19.58 -4.37 33.62
CA ASP A 338 -20.71 -3.52 33.25
C ASP A 338 -20.33 -2.04 33.27
N VAL A 339 -19.73 -1.55 34.36
CA VAL A 339 -19.23 -0.16 34.44
C VAL A 339 -18.16 0.13 33.38
N ALA A 340 -17.23 -0.81 33.16
CA ALA A 340 -16.22 -0.67 32.12
C ALA A 340 -16.85 -0.57 30.73
N ALA A 341 -17.84 -1.41 30.42
CA ALA A 341 -18.57 -1.37 29.15
C ALA A 341 -19.26 -0.01 28.95
N LEU A 342 -19.91 0.53 29.99
CA LEU A 342 -20.61 1.81 29.96
C LEU A 342 -19.65 2.98 29.67
N VAL A 343 -18.54 3.07 30.42
CA VAL A 343 -17.56 4.15 30.28
C VAL A 343 -16.88 4.09 28.90
N LEU A 344 -16.47 2.91 28.45
CA LEU A 344 -15.83 2.72 27.15
C LEU A 344 -16.79 3.01 25.99
N SER A 345 -18.05 2.59 26.10
CA SER A 345 -19.07 2.88 25.08
C SER A 345 -19.36 4.38 24.98
N THR A 346 -19.53 5.05 26.13
CA THR A 346 -19.74 6.51 26.18
C THR A 346 -18.53 7.26 25.62
N THR A 347 -17.32 6.81 25.93
CA THR A 347 -16.08 7.36 25.34
C THR A 347 -16.08 7.21 23.81
N SER A 348 -16.49 6.03 23.31
CA SER A 348 -16.62 5.78 21.88
C SER A 348 -17.63 6.74 21.22
N ILE A 349 -18.80 6.96 21.83
CA ILE A 349 -19.80 7.94 21.36
C ILE A 349 -19.19 9.34 21.24
N LEU A 350 -18.50 9.82 22.27
CA LEU A 350 -17.87 11.14 22.26
C LEU A 350 -16.80 11.26 21.16
N THR A 351 -16.04 10.19 20.92
CA THR A 351 -15.02 10.18 19.86
C THR A 351 -15.63 10.19 18.47
N PHE A 352 -16.70 9.43 18.21
CA PHE A 352 -17.44 9.48 16.95
C PHE A 352 -18.13 10.83 16.75
N LEU A 353 -18.65 11.45 17.82
CA LEU A 353 -19.21 12.79 17.75
C LEU A 353 -18.14 13.83 17.39
N SER A 354 -16.91 13.66 17.91
CA SER A 354 -15.75 14.48 17.53
C SER A 354 -15.33 14.32 16.06
N ILE A 355 -15.65 13.17 15.45
CA ILE A 355 -15.44 12.95 14.01
C ILE A 355 -16.53 13.70 13.21
N LEU A 356 -17.80 13.61 13.60
CA LEU A 356 -18.90 14.29 12.91
C LEU A 356 -18.76 15.83 12.93
N THR A 357 -18.19 16.37 14.01
CA THR A 357 -17.98 17.82 14.23
C THR A 357 -16.64 18.34 13.70
N SER A 358 -15.81 17.49 13.09
CA SER A 358 -14.52 17.89 12.53
C SER A 358 -14.68 18.75 11.28
N ARG A 359 -13.64 19.54 10.95
CA ARG A 359 -13.63 20.46 9.80
C ARG A 359 -13.36 19.77 8.46
N TYR A 360 -12.84 18.54 8.48
CA TYR A 360 -12.46 17.77 7.28
C TYR A 360 -11.54 18.55 6.31
N ALA A 361 -10.60 19.31 6.87
CA ALA A 361 -9.51 19.88 6.09
C ALA A 361 -8.62 18.74 5.58
N GLU A 362 -7.93 18.93 4.45
CA GLU A 362 -7.06 17.90 3.87
C GLU A 362 -6.06 17.35 4.90
N GLU A 363 -5.45 18.23 5.69
CA GLU A 363 -4.44 17.84 6.68
C GLU A 363 -5.01 17.02 7.83
N ASP A 364 -6.31 17.15 8.11
CA ASP A 364 -6.98 16.34 9.13
C ASP A 364 -7.02 14.85 8.73
N PHE A 365 -6.99 14.53 7.43
CA PHE A 365 -6.92 13.15 6.95
C PHE A 365 -5.58 12.47 7.24
N LEU A 366 -4.52 13.19 7.61
CA LEU A 366 -3.21 12.59 7.86
C LEU A 366 -3.18 11.74 9.13
N MET A 367 -3.62 12.30 10.25
CA MET A 367 -3.48 11.67 11.56
C MET A 367 -4.70 11.91 12.45
N SER A 368 -5.31 13.09 12.40
CA SER A 368 -6.37 13.44 13.34
C SER A 368 -7.65 12.63 13.08
N LEU A 369 -8.14 12.54 11.85
CA LEU A 369 -9.34 11.78 11.51
C LEU A 369 -9.16 10.26 11.61
N PRO A 370 -8.15 9.63 10.96
CA PRO A 370 -7.94 8.18 11.09
C PRO A 370 -7.60 7.75 12.53
N GLY A 371 -6.89 8.60 13.28
CA GLY A 371 -6.57 8.35 14.68
C GLY A 371 -7.81 8.37 15.59
N LYS A 372 -8.70 9.37 15.42
CA LYS A 372 -9.99 9.40 16.12
C LYS A 372 -10.85 8.18 15.78
N LEU A 373 -10.92 7.81 14.50
CA LEU A 373 -11.67 6.63 14.06
C LEU A 373 -11.14 5.35 14.72
N LEU A 374 -9.82 5.17 14.71
CA LEU A 374 -9.17 4.01 15.34
C LEU A 374 -9.47 3.96 16.84
N PHE A 375 -9.30 5.08 17.54
CA PHE A 375 -9.55 5.14 18.98
C PHE A 375 -11.03 4.86 19.32
N GLY A 376 -11.96 5.39 18.54
CA GLY A 376 -13.40 5.10 18.68
C GLY A 376 -13.74 3.63 18.44
N LEU A 377 -13.17 3.01 17.41
CA LEU A 377 -13.36 1.58 17.13
C LEU A 377 -12.75 0.68 18.20
N LEU A 378 -11.56 1.00 18.72
CA LEU A 378 -10.91 0.23 19.79
C LEU A 378 -11.70 0.29 21.10
N THR A 379 -12.15 1.48 21.51
CA THR A 379 -12.97 1.64 22.71
C THR A 379 -14.32 0.93 22.57
N LEU A 380 -14.96 0.99 21.40
CA LEU A 380 -16.18 0.22 21.10
C LEU A 380 -15.95 -1.28 21.21
N PHE A 381 -14.84 -1.77 20.64
CA PHE A 381 -14.51 -3.19 20.68
C PHE A 381 -14.32 -3.70 22.11
N VAL A 382 -13.56 -2.98 22.93
CA VAL A 382 -13.37 -3.35 24.34
C VAL A 382 -14.71 -3.28 25.09
N SER A 383 -15.57 -2.31 24.79
CA SER A 383 -16.92 -2.22 25.38
C SER A 383 -17.79 -3.45 25.05
N ILE A 384 -17.81 -3.90 23.79
CA ILE A 384 -18.54 -5.11 23.38
C ILE A 384 -18.03 -6.34 24.15
N ALA A 385 -16.71 -6.48 24.30
CA ALA A 385 -16.12 -7.58 25.06
C ALA A 385 -16.53 -7.53 26.54
N CYS A 386 -16.45 -6.36 27.18
CA CYS A 386 -16.89 -6.15 28.56
C CYS A 386 -18.38 -6.46 28.76
N MET A 387 -19.25 -6.02 27.84
CA MET A 387 -20.67 -6.32 27.86
C MET A 387 -20.93 -7.83 27.77
N ALA A 388 -20.22 -8.55 26.90
CA ALA A 388 -20.36 -10.00 26.76
C ALA A 388 -19.88 -10.76 28.02
N VAL A 389 -18.82 -10.28 28.68
CA VAL A 389 -18.38 -10.80 29.97
C VAL A 389 -19.45 -10.56 31.05
N ALA A 390 -19.99 -9.35 31.16
CA ALA A 390 -21.07 -9.03 32.09
C ALA A 390 -22.28 -9.95 31.86
N PHE A 391 -22.73 -10.08 30.61
CA PHE A 391 -23.82 -10.99 30.24
C PHE A 391 -23.53 -12.44 30.66
N SER A 392 -22.32 -12.95 30.41
CA SER A 392 -21.93 -14.31 30.79
C SER A 392 -21.95 -14.51 32.31
N MET A 393 -21.51 -13.51 33.08
CA MET A 393 -21.52 -13.56 34.55
C MET A 393 -22.94 -13.63 35.13
N THR A 394 -23.95 -13.06 34.46
CA THR A 394 -25.34 -13.17 34.92
C THR A 394 -25.82 -14.63 34.97
N PHE A 395 -25.40 -15.47 34.03
CA PHE A 395 -25.71 -16.91 34.04
C PHE A 395 -24.95 -17.67 35.14
N PHE A 396 -23.71 -17.29 35.44
CA PHE A 396 -22.98 -17.85 36.58
C PHE A 396 -23.58 -17.46 37.93
N ILE A 397 -24.33 -16.35 37.99
CA ILE A 397 -25.08 -15.93 39.18
C ILE A 397 -26.43 -16.67 39.26
N ALA A 398 -27.12 -16.82 38.13
CA ALA A 398 -28.46 -17.41 38.09
C ALA A 398 -28.47 -18.94 38.28
N TYR A 399 -27.42 -19.66 37.85
CA TYR A 399 -27.33 -21.11 37.97
C TYR A 399 -26.49 -21.52 39.18
N ASP A 400 -27.01 -22.49 39.94
CA ASP A 400 -26.34 -23.05 41.11
C ASP A 400 -25.00 -23.74 40.73
N LYS A 401 -24.03 -23.71 41.64
CA LYS A 401 -22.64 -24.18 41.42
C LYS A 401 -22.53 -25.64 40.95
N THR A 402 -23.58 -26.42 41.14
CA THR A 402 -23.67 -27.84 40.80
C THR A 402 -23.77 -28.11 39.29
N ASN A 403 -24.30 -27.17 38.48
CA ASN A 403 -24.51 -27.35 37.04
C ASN A 403 -23.72 -26.35 36.17
N ALA A 404 -22.41 -26.26 36.39
CA ALA A 404 -21.52 -25.35 35.66
C ALA A 404 -21.45 -25.58 34.12
N LYS A 405 -21.95 -26.72 33.62
CA LYS A 405 -21.91 -27.05 32.19
C LYS A 405 -22.72 -26.08 31.32
N LEU A 406 -23.88 -25.63 31.80
CA LEU A 406 -24.77 -24.77 31.01
C LEU A 406 -24.26 -23.31 30.93
N PRO A 407 -23.86 -22.65 32.04
CA PRO A 407 -23.21 -21.33 31.96
C PRO A 407 -21.94 -21.33 31.11
N LEU A 408 -21.14 -22.41 31.17
CA LEU A 408 -19.93 -22.55 30.34
C LEU A 408 -20.28 -22.65 28.85
N ALA A 409 -21.34 -23.39 28.50
CA ALA A 409 -21.82 -23.49 27.12
C ALA A 409 -22.32 -22.13 26.59
N ILE A 410 -23.06 -21.38 27.42
CA ILE A 410 -23.54 -20.04 27.05
C ILE A 410 -22.36 -19.07 26.87
N ALA A 411 -21.39 -19.09 27.79
CA ALA A 411 -20.18 -18.29 27.68
C ALA A 411 -19.36 -18.65 26.42
N ALA A 412 -19.33 -19.92 26.00
CA ALA A 412 -18.69 -20.30 24.74
C ALA A 412 -19.42 -19.72 23.51
N VAL A 413 -20.75 -19.67 23.55
CA VAL A 413 -21.57 -19.10 22.46
C VAL A 413 -21.41 -17.58 22.38
N THR A 414 -21.29 -16.87 23.51
CA THR A 414 -21.12 -15.39 23.52
C THR A 414 -19.77 -14.93 22.95
N VAL A 415 -18.77 -15.81 22.89
CA VAL A 415 -17.48 -15.54 22.24
C VAL A 415 -17.60 -15.53 20.71
N ILE A 416 -18.57 -16.23 20.13
CA ILE A 416 -18.71 -16.37 18.66
C ILE A 416 -18.94 -14.99 17.99
N PRO A 417 -19.92 -14.16 18.40
CA PRO A 417 -20.11 -12.83 17.82
C PRO A 417 -18.89 -11.91 17.97
N ILE A 418 -18.18 -11.99 19.10
CA ILE A 418 -16.95 -11.21 19.35
C ILE A 418 -15.86 -11.63 18.35
N GLY A 419 -15.68 -12.94 18.15
CA GLY A 419 -14.75 -13.49 17.18
C GLY A 419 -15.07 -13.05 15.76
N CYS A 420 -16.34 -13.08 15.36
CA CYS A 420 -16.79 -12.56 14.06
C CYS A 420 -16.50 -11.06 13.90
N PHE A 421 -16.80 -10.26 14.93
CA PHE A 421 -16.52 -8.83 14.91
C PHE A 421 -15.02 -8.53 14.76
N CYS A 422 -14.16 -9.27 15.48
CA CYS A 422 -12.71 -9.22 15.30
C CYS A 422 -12.36 -9.49 13.84
N VAL A 423 -12.76 -10.63 13.28
CA VAL A 423 -12.39 -11.02 11.91
C VAL A 423 -12.82 -9.97 10.87
N PHE A 424 -14.03 -9.42 11.00
CA PHE A 424 -14.55 -8.43 10.05
C PHE A 424 -13.87 -7.06 10.15
N HIS A 425 -13.53 -6.60 11.36
CA HIS A 425 -12.92 -5.27 11.56
C HIS A 425 -11.39 -5.30 11.60
N LEU A 426 -10.77 -6.48 11.74
CA LEU A 426 -9.31 -6.65 11.77
C LEU A 426 -8.67 -6.09 10.50
N ARG A 427 -9.27 -6.28 9.32
CA ARG A 427 -8.74 -5.71 8.07
C ARG A 427 -8.69 -4.18 8.12
N LEU A 428 -9.75 -3.55 8.59
CA LEU A 428 -9.85 -2.09 8.71
C LEU A 428 -8.85 -1.56 9.75
N ILE A 429 -8.78 -2.20 10.93
CA ILE A 429 -7.84 -1.82 12.00
C ILE A 429 -6.39 -1.97 11.51
N VAL A 430 -6.06 -3.07 10.82
CA VAL A 430 -4.72 -3.28 10.25
C VAL A 430 -4.42 -2.24 9.17
N ASP A 431 -5.38 -1.89 8.32
CA ASP A 431 -5.19 -0.86 7.30
C ASP A 431 -4.94 0.53 7.92
N ILE A 432 -5.67 0.90 8.99
CA ILE A 432 -5.45 2.17 9.71
C ILE A 432 -4.13 2.15 10.49
N LEU A 433 -3.79 1.05 11.16
CA LEU A 433 -2.49 0.92 11.83
C LEU A 433 -1.34 0.96 10.82
N ARG A 434 -1.52 0.35 9.65
CA ARG A 434 -0.54 0.43 8.55
C ARG A 434 -0.46 1.85 7.98
N SER A 435 -1.58 2.56 7.82
CA SER A 435 -1.52 3.94 7.33
C SER A 435 -0.90 4.89 8.37
N ALA A 436 -1.16 4.69 9.66
CA ALA A 436 -0.64 5.53 10.75
C ALA A 436 0.83 5.24 11.10
N TYR A 437 1.22 3.98 11.28
CA TYR A 437 2.58 3.60 11.68
C TYR A 437 3.51 3.33 10.50
N TRP A 438 3.01 2.71 9.43
CA TRP A 438 3.85 2.23 8.32
C TRP A 438 4.10 3.27 7.25
N SER A 439 3.26 4.30 7.08
CA SER A 439 3.62 5.41 6.20
C SER A 439 4.87 6.14 6.70
N TYR A 440 4.93 6.45 8.00
CA TYR A 440 6.09 7.07 8.63
C TYR A 440 7.38 6.22 8.50
N PHE A 441 7.26 4.88 8.48
CA PHE A 441 8.41 3.97 8.40
C PHE A 441 8.77 3.48 6.99
N SER A 442 7.79 3.30 6.09
CA SER A 442 7.99 2.80 4.71
C SER A 442 8.69 3.82 3.83
N PHE A 443 8.48 5.11 4.12
CA PHE A 443 9.17 6.21 3.47
C PHE A 443 10.57 6.48 4.04
N ARG A 444 10.91 5.92 5.20
CA ARG A 444 12.26 6.02 5.73
C ARG A 444 13.19 5.20 4.86
N LYS A 445 14.31 5.83 4.46
CA LYS A 445 15.46 5.27 3.75
C LYS A 445 15.54 3.74 3.90
N ARG A 446 15.08 3.00 2.89
CA ARG A 446 15.48 1.60 2.75
C ARG A 446 16.96 1.68 2.46
N ASN A 447 17.81 1.20 3.38
CA ASN A 447 19.27 1.15 3.21
C ASN A 447 19.66 0.14 2.10
N ILE A 448 19.09 0.26 0.91
CA ILE A 448 19.44 -0.50 -0.28
C ILE A 448 20.59 0.28 -0.88
N LYS A 449 21.82 -0.14 -0.61
CA LYS A 449 22.97 0.44 -1.28
C LYS A 449 22.85 0.19 -2.79
N LEU A 450 22.66 1.28 -3.54
CA LEU A 450 22.77 1.29 -4.99
C LEU A 450 24.22 1.04 -5.41
N PHE A 451 25.18 1.59 -4.64
CA PHE A 451 26.63 1.51 -4.87
C PHE A 451 27.37 0.97 -3.63
#